data_AF-A0A9W4WS73-F1
#
_entry.id   AF-A0A9W4WS73-F1
#
_cell.length_a   1.000
_cell.length_b   1.000
_cell.length_c   1.000
_cell.angle_alpha   90.00
_cell.angle_beta   90.00
_cell.angle_gamma   90.00
#
_symmetry.space_group_name_H-M   'P 1'
#
loop_
_entity.id
_entity.type
_entity.pdbx_description
1 polymer ?
#
loop_
_entity_poly.entity_id
_entity_poly.type
_entity_poly.pdbx_seq_one_letter_code
_entity_poly.pdbx_strand_id
1 'polypeptide(L)'
;MKEEMIHLRARKCLEPGCTTRAVFNVVKKALFAVEGSLRTFCGQHKQDDMINVASRKCAHSDCYTRPYFNVPGKTQGQYCARHKTAGMVNVVNRRCEKACCMTIPTFNILGEKRARFCEAHRNPGMVNVIGPKCNNVNCQKRALYGIPGYKMSRCFIHKDKGMISHSSRLCMISDCKKLATHGLSNPTRCEKHFTDNMVDLVQKICSNCGLLDILLQDQKCAECSTYAEAKTRVRLSKQLRVKYILDENNILYEAYDSIVGDGVCSKKRPDFVIDADTHKVVLEVDEYQHKKGEYNCEVKRMWDIVQALGIPTLFIRYNPDSYMFNGITKDSNDRERKQELLMCLSDAIKSPPAEESQFLRVVYLSMMDTIALSTR
;
A
#
# COMPACT_ATOMS: atom_id res chain seq x y z
N MET A 1 38.89 -1.87 -48.98
CA MET A 1 37.91 -2.83 -48.44
C MET A 1 37.42 -2.29 -47.12
N LYS A 2 36.21 -1.72 -47.10
CA LYS A 2 35.55 -1.24 -45.87
C LYS A 2 34.71 -2.40 -45.35
N GLU A 3 35.22 -3.13 -44.38
CA GLU A 3 34.45 -4.19 -43.72
C GLU A 3 33.31 -3.58 -42.90
N GLU A 4 32.14 -4.19 -43.09
CA GLU A 4 30.86 -3.81 -42.55
C GLU A 4 30.82 -3.98 -41.02
N MET A 5 30.93 -2.88 -40.27
CA MET A 5 30.52 -2.88 -38.87
C MET A 5 28.98 -2.92 -38.78
N ILE A 6 28.44 -4.12 -38.61
CA ILE A 6 27.01 -4.36 -38.35
C ILE A 6 26.64 -3.65 -37.04
N HIS A 7 25.92 -2.54 -37.13
CA HIS A 7 25.25 -1.92 -35.99
C HIS A 7 24.29 -2.94 -35.35
N LEU A 8 24.68 -3.52 -34.22
CA LEU A 8 23.82 -4.37 -33.37
C LEU A 8 22.52 -3.62 -33.02
N ARG A 9 21.45 -3.90 -33.79
CA ARG A 9 20.09 -3.34 -33.60
C ARG A 9 19.69 -3.47 -32.13
N ALA A 10 19.18 -2.38 -31.55
CA ALA A 10 18.69 -2.38 -30.17
C ALA A 10 17.59 -3.46 -30.01
N ARG A 11 17.87 -4.51 -29.23
CA ARG A 11 16.92 -5.62 -29.00
C ARG A 11 15.72 -5.13 -28.20
N LYS A 12 14.52 -5.46 -28.66
CA LYS A 12 13.26 -5.24 -27.94
C LYS A 12 13.12 -6.27 -26.82
N CYS A 13 12.31 -5.95 -25.82
CA CYS A 13 11.90 -6.85 -24.76
C CYS A 13 11.27 -8.12 -25.36
N LEU A 14 11.57 -9.28 -24.77
CA LEU A 14 10.98 -10.55 -25.19
C LEU A 14 9.51 -10.71 -24.79
N GLU A 15 9.00 -9.88 -23.87
CA GLU A 15 7.59 -9.87 -23.50
C GLU A 15 6.70 -9.57 -24.73
N PRO A 16 5.71 -10.43 -25.04
CA PRO A 16 4.81 -10.23 -26.16
C PRO A 16 4.15 -8.84 -26.15
N GLY A 17 4.16 -8.15 -27.28
CA GLY A 17 3.61 -6.79 -27.41
C GLY A 17 4.46 -5.67 -26.79
N CYS A 18 5.56 -5.97 -26.09
CA CYS A 18 6.42 -4.95 -25.52
C CYS A 18 7.40 -4.38 -26.55
N THR A 19 7.29 -3.08 -26.82
CA THR A 19 8.18 -2.35 -27.74
C THR A 19 9.41 -1.74 -27.06
N THR A 20 9.50 -1.86 -25.72
CA THR A 20 10.57 -1.26 -24.94
C THR A 20 11.90 -1.98 -25.18
N ARG A 21 13.01 -1.23 -25.16
CA ARG A 21 14.36 -1.79 -25.30
C ARG A 21 14.71 -2.72 -24.14
N ALA A 22 15.21 -3.92 -24.45
CA ALA A 22 15.72 -4.86 -23.46
C ALA A 22 17.05 -4.36 -22.87
N VAL A 23 17.18 -4.46 -21.54
CA VAL A 23 18.41 -4.08 -20.81
C VAL A 23 18.78 -5.04 -19.66
N PHE A 24 17.89 -5.98 -19.29
CA PHE A 24 18.09 -6.95 -18.20
C PHE A 24 18.34 -8.37 -18.72
N ASN A 25 19.11 -9.18 -17.98
CA ASN A 25 19.29 -10.62 -18.18
C ASN A 25 19.84 -11.31 -16.90
N VAL A 26 19.80 -12.65 -16.84
CA VAL A 26 20.33 -13.48 -15.73
C VAL A 26 21.84 -13.73 -15.86
N VAL A 27 22.54 -13.80 -14.73
CA VAL A 27 24.02 -13.94 -14.67
C VAL A 27 24.51 -15.33 -15.11
N LYS A 28 23.73 -16.40 -14.88
CA LYS A 28 24.16 -17.80 -15.09
C LYS A 28 24.50 -18.17 -16.54
N LYS A 29 24.15 -17.36 -17.55
CA LYS A 29 24.55 -17.53 -18.96
C LYS A 29 25.69 -16.59 -19.40
N ALA A 30 26.23 -15.75 -18.52
CA ALA A 30 27.25 -14.76 -18.85
C ALA A 30 28.70 -15.25 -18.63
N LEU A 31 28.88 -16.43 -18.05
CA LEU A 31 30.20 -16.97 -17.67
C LEU A 31 30.90 -17.75 -18.79
N PHE A 32 30.21 -18.12 -19.87
CA PHE A 32 30.82 -18.84 -20.99
C PHE A 32 30.52 -18.14 -22.33
N ALA A 33 31.53 -17.39 -22.77
CA ALA A 33 31.87 -17.02 -24.14
C ALA A 33 30.98 -16.02 -24.93
N VAL A 34 31.74 -15.18 -25.66
CA VAL A 34 31.40 -14.38 -26.85
C VAL A 34 30.74 -13.01 -26.62
N GLU A 35 31.26 -12.02 -27.36
CA GLU A 35 30.83 -10.63 -27.41
C GLU A 35 29.31 -10.46 -27.35
N GLY A 36 28.83 -9.89 -26.24
CA GLY A 36 27.46 -9.47 -26.06
C GLY A 36 26.58 -10.47 -25.31
N SER A 37 26.67 -10.45 -23.98
CA SER A 37 25.59 -10.93 -23.11
C SER A 37 24.27 -10.27 -23.51
N LEU A 38 23.40 -11.03 -24.16
CA LEU A 38 22.22 -10.50 -24.84
C LEU A 38 21.21 -10.00 -23.81
N ARG A 39 20.77 -8.75 -23.98
CA ARG A 39 19.71 -8.14 -23.16
C ARG A 39 18.37 -8.76 -23.58
N THR A 40 17.58 -9.27 -22.63
CA THR A 40 16.35 -10.04 -22.90
C THR A 40 15.08 -9.31 -22.47
N PHE A 41 15.08 -8.64 -21.31
CA PHE A 41 13.87 -7.99 -20.77
C PHE A 41 14.07 -6.50 -20.49
N CYS A 42 12.97 -5.73 -20.50
CA CYS A 42 12.95 -4.34 -20.06
C CYS A 42 12.80 -4.25 -18.53
N GLY A 43 12.88 -3.04 -17.96
CA GLY A 43 12.79 -2.86 -16.51
C GLY A 43 11.42 -3.20 -15.90
N GLN A 44 10.35 -3.17 -16.70
CA GLN A 44 9.01 -3.56 -16.24
C GLN A 44 8.79 -5.07 -16.25
N HIS A 45 9.48 -5.79 -17.15
CA HIS A 45 9.34 -7.24 -17.33
C HIS A 45 10.56 -8.01 -16.83
N LYS A 46 11.40 -7.40 -15.98
CA LYS A 46 12.53 -8.10 -15.38
C LYS A 46 12.02 -9.04 -14.28
N GLN A 47 12.62 -10.22 -14.17
CA GLN A 47 12.48 -11.08 -12.99
C GLN A 47 13.45 -10.63 -11.88
N ASP A 48 13.28 -11.15 -10.67
CA ASP A 48 14.06 -10.70 -9.49
C ASP A 48 15.54 -11.07 -9.57
N ASP A 49 15.87 -12.17 -10.24
CA ASP A 49 17.23 -12.66 -10.50
C ASP A 49 17.93 -11.97 -11.69
N MET A 50 17.21 -11.12 -12.43
CA MET A 50 17.74 -10.43 -13.60
C MET A 50 18.44 -9.11 -13.23
N ILE A 51 19.64 -8.93 -13.77
CA ILE A 51 20.46 -7.73 -13.59
C ILE A 51 20.52 -6.91 -14.87
N ASN A 52 20.81 -5.61 -14.73
CA ASN A 52 21.01 -4.73 -15.89
C ASN A 52 22.38 -5.03 -16.52
N VAL A 53 22.39 -5.74 -17.65
CA VAL A 53 23.61 -6.10 -18.40
C VAL A 53 23.94 -5.08 -19.50
N ALA A 54 23.06 -4.10 -19.73
CA ALA A 54 23.28 -3.03 -20.70
C ALA A 54 24.16 -1.90 -20.18
N SER A 55 24.13 -1.67 -18.87
CA SER A 55 24.84 -0.59 -18.20
C SER A 55 26.23 -1.04 -17.77
N ARG A 56 27.17 -0.10 -17.72
CA ARG A 56 28.46 -0.36 -17.07
C ARG A 56 28.23 -0.80 -15.63
N LYS A 57 28.99 -1.81 -15.20
CA LYS A 57 28.98 -2.34 -13.85
C LYS A 57 30.06 -1.68 -13.00
N CYS A 58 29.91 -1.77 -11.68
CA CYS A 58 30.92 -1.36 -10.73
C CYS A 58 32.22 -2.16 -10.96
N ALA A 59 33.37 -1.52 -10.75
CA ALA A 59 34.67 -2.16 -10.93
C ALA A 59 35.01 -3.18 -9.84
N HIS A 60 34.27 -3.21 -8.73
CA HIS A 60 34.40 -4.25 -7.72
C HIS A 60 33.87 -5.59 -8.25
N SER A 61 34.54 -6.69 -7.92
CA SER A 61 34.16 -8.06 -8.31
C SER A 61 32.71 -8.35 -7.92
N ASP A 62 31.99 -9.04 -8.80
CA ASP A 62 30.60 -9.48 -8.59
C ASP A 62 29.60 -8.35 -8.27
N CYS A 63 29.94 -7.11 -8.59
CA CYS A 63 29.08 -5.95 -8.34
C CYS A 63 28.44 -5.42 -9.63
N TYR A 64 27.17 -5.78 -9.84
CA TYR A 64 26.41 -5.37 -11.02
C TYR A 64 25.65 -4.04 -10.86
N THR A 65 25.80 -3.37 -9.73
CA THR A 65 25.23 -2.02 -9.55
C THR A 65 25.95 -1.02 -10.45
N ARG A 66 25.18 -0.10 -11.04
CA ARG A 66 25.71 0.97 -11.88
C ARG A 66 26.69 1.85 -11.08
N PRO A 67 27.90 2.13 -11.60
CA PRO A 67 28.85 2.98 -10.92
C PRO A 67 28.54 4.46 -11.12
N TYR A 68 28.67 5.23 -10.04
CA TYR A 68 28.47 6.68 -10.02
C TYR A 68 29.68 7.41 -9.45
N PHE A 69 30.54 6.72 -8.70
CA PHE A 69 31.62 7.31 -7.93
C PHE A 69 32.97 7.06 -8.59
N ASN A 70 33.83 8.08 -8.56
CA ASN A 70 35.22 8.01 -8.98
C ASN A 70 36.01 9.15 -8.32
N VAL A 71 37.31 9.25 -8.57
CA VAL A 71 38.12 10.40 -8.15
C VAL A 71 37.63 11.70 -8.83
N PRO A 72 37.78 12.87 -8.18
CA PRO A 72 37.45 14.15 -8.78
C PRO A 72 38.08 14.37 -10.16
N GLY A 73 37.39 15.07 -11.06
CA GLY A 73 37.85 15.35 -12.43
C GLY A 73 37.53 14.26 -13.47
N LYS A 74 37.23 13.03 -13.06
CA LYS A 74 36.70 12.01 -13.98
C LYS A 74 35.24 12.30 -14.32
N THR A 75 34.79 11.83 -15.48
CA THR A 75 33.40 11.98 -15.98
C THR A 75 32.63 10.65 -15.99
N GLN A 76 33.32 9.54 -15.73
CA GLN A 76 32.75 8.20 -15.75
C GLN A 76 32.92 7.54 -14.38
N GLY A 77 31.81 7.04 -13.82
CA GLY A 77 31.81 6.34 -12.55
C GLY A 77 32.55 5.01 -12.67
N GLN A 78 33.35 4.69 -11.65
CA GLN A 78 34.06 3.42 -11.53
C GLN A 78 33.44 2.53 -10.44
N TYR A 79 32.99 3.12 -9.34
CA TYR A 79 32.43 2.40 -8.19
C TYR A 79 30.99 2.81 -7.88
N CYS A 80 30.23 1.90 -7.26
CA CYS A 80 28.91 2.20 -6.70
C CYS A 80 29.02 2.82 -5.29
N ALA A 81 27.90 3.25 -4.71
CA ALA A 81 27.90 3.88 -3.38
C ALA A 81 28.48 2.99 -2.28
N ARG A 82 28.29 1.67 -2.38
CA ARG A 82 28.79 0.68 -1.42
C ARG A 82 30.29 0.43 -1.53
N HIS A 83 30.86 0.55 -2.74
CA HIS A 83 32.26 0.24 -3.01
C HIS A 83 33.11 1.48 -3.30
N LYS A 84 32.60 2.68 -3.02
CA LYS A 84 33.39 3.91 -3.12
C LYS A 84 34.38 3.95 -1.95
N THR A 85 35.61 4.37 -2.19
CA THR A 85 36.59 4.64 -1.14
C THR A 85 36.54 6.10 -0.69
N ALA A 86 37.24 6.42 0.41
CA ALA A 86 37.38 7.79 0.88
C ALA A 86 37.99 8.68 -0.23
N GLY A 87 37.49 9.91 -0.37
CA GLY A 87 37.90 10.84 -1.43
C GLY A 87 37.21 10.64 -2.79
N MET A 88 36.49 9.53 -3.02
CA MET A 88 35.69 9.37 -4.23
C MET A 88 34.39 10.17 -4.17
N VAL A 89 34.04 10.80 -5.29
CA VAL A 89 32.88 11.68 -5.45
C VAL A 89 31.98 11.19 -6.57
N ASN A 90 30.70 11.60 -6.56
CA ASN A 90 29.82 11.30 -7.68
C ASN A 90 30.29 12.08 -8.92
N VAL A 91 30.63 11.36 -9.99
CA VAL A 91 31.16 11.91 -11.25
C VAL A 91 30.17 11.85 -12.40
N VAL A 92 29.08 11.10 -12.22
CA VAL A 92 28.08 10.87 -13.28
C VAL A 92 26.91 11.83 -13.15
N ASN A 93 26.47 12.09 -11.92
CA ASN A 93 25.38 13.04 -11.68
C ASN A 93 25.90 14.47 -11.78
N ARG A 94 25.04 15.37 -12.25
CA ARG A 94 25.33 16.81 -12.26
C ARG A 94 25.64 17.29 -10.84
N ARG A 95 26.58 18.21 -10.76
CA ARG A 95 27.03 18.81 -9.49
C ARG A 95 26.47 20.21 -9.34
N CYS A 96 26.48 20.68 -8.11
CA CYS A 96 26.25 22.09 -7.81
C CYS A 96 27.20 22.97 -8.62
N GLU A 97 26.69 24.07 -9.16
CA GLU A 97 27.44 24.99 -10.02
C GLU A 97 28.47 25.83 -9.26
N LYS A 98 28.38 25.88 -7.91
CA LYS A 98 29.45 26.45 -7.09
C LYS A 98 30.76 25.69 -7.32
N ALA A 99 31.82 26.43 -7.62
CA ALA A 99 33.17 25.89 -7.80
C ALA A 99 33.57 24.94 -6.66
N CYS A 100 34.20 23.83 -7.02
CA CYS A 100 34.66 22.77 -6.11
C CYS A 100 33.56 22.03 -5.31
N CYS A 101 32.27 22.30 -5.56
CA CYS A 101 31.20 21.59 -4.87
C CYS A 101 30.84 20.26 -5.56
N MET A 102 30.87 19.16 -4.80
CA MET A 102 30.61 17.80 -5.32
C MET A 102 29.22 17.26 -4.98
N THR A 103 28.38 18.07 -4.32
CA THR A 103 27.03 17.68 -3.93
C THR A 103 26.05 17.80 -5.11
N ILE A 104 25.05 16.92 -5.15
CA ILE A 104 23.98 16.97 -6.15
C ILE A 104 23.12 18.23 -5.89
N PRO A 105 22.85 19.06 -6.91
CA PRO A 105 22.03 20.24 -6.74
C PRO A 105 20.56 19.87 -6.59
N THR A 106 19.86 20.60 -5.72
CA THR A 106 18.40 20.49 -5.53
C THR A 106 17.70 21.85 -5.61
N PHE A 107 18.46 22.95 -5.61
CA PHE A 107 17.95 24.31 -5.56
C PHE A 107 18.13 25.06 -6.88
N ASN A 108 17.14 25.88 -7.20
CA ASN A 108 17.22 26.90 -8.26
C ASN A 108 16.18 28.01 -7.99
N ILE A 109 16.08 28.99 -8.88
CA ILE A 109 15.01 30.00 -8.86
C ILE A 109 13.64 29.35 -9.12
N LEU A 110 12.58 30.02 -8.65
CA LEU A 110 11.21 29.54 -8.81
C LEU A 110 10.81 29.44 -10.29
N GLY A 111 10.15 28.34 -10.66
CA GLY A 111 9.70 28.06 -12.04
C GLY A 111 10.67 27.19 -12.84
N GLU A 112 11.94 27.17 -12.46
CA GLU A 112 12.93 26.33 -13.12
C GLU A 112 12.76 24.86 -12.78
N LYS A 113 12.82 24.01 -13.81
CA LYS A 113 12.71 22.54 -13.65
C LYS A 113 14.04 21.88 -13.29
N ARG A 114 15.15 22.57 -13.51
CA ARG A 114 16.50 22.02 -13.35
C ARG A 114 17.20 22.66 -12.16
N ALA A 115 17.65 21.86 -11.21
CA ALA A 115 18.46 22.34 -10.09
C ALA A 115 19.87 22.72 -10.52
N ARG A 116 20.41 23.80 -9.93
CA ARG A 116 21.75 24.35 -10.20
C ARG A 116 22.64 24.38 -8.95
N PHE A 117 22.05 24.55 -7.76
CA PHE A 117 22.79 24.69 -6.51
C PHE A 117 22.35 23.65 -5.47
N CYS A 118 23.23 23.34 -4.51
CA CYS A 118 22.86 22.54 -3.33
C CYS A 118 22.36 23.45 -2.19
N GLU A 119 21.87 22.86 -1.10
CA GLU A 119 21.38 23.62 0.07
C GLU A 119 22.43 24.60 0.60
N ALA A 120 23.69 24.15 0.74
CA ALA A 120 24.77 24.97 1.28
C ALA A 120 25.19 26.14 0.36
N HIS A 121 24.86 26.07 -0.93
CA HIS A 121 25.23 27.07 -1.93
C HIS A 121 24.03 27.75 -2.57
N ARG A 122 22.84 27.63 -1.97
CA ARG A 122 21.66 28.34 -2.47
C ARG A 122 21.75 29.81 -2.08
N ASN A 123 21.45 30.69 -3.01
CA ASN A 123 21.28 32.11 -2.70
C ASN A 123 19.89 32.36 -2.07
N PRO A 124 19.71 33.45 -1.31
CA PRO A 124 18.39 33.91 -0.89
C PRO A 124 17.41 33.95 -2.08
N GLY A 125 16.18 33.49 -1.88
CA GLY A 125 15.17 33.39 -2.93
C GLY A 125 15.20 32.10 -3.76
N MET A 126 16.26 31.28 -3.70
CA MET A 126 16.26 29.96 -4.34
C MET A 126 15.41 28.95 -3.55
N VAL A 127 14.66 28.14 -4.29
CA VAL A 127 13.75 27.11 -3.78
C VAL A 127 14.20 25.72 -4.21
N ASN A 128 13.79 24.69 -3.48
CA ASN A 128 14.04 23.32 -3.89
C ASN A 128 13.15 23.01 -5.11
N VAL A 129 13.76 22.72 -6.25
CA VAL A 129 13.06 22.43 -7.52
C VAL A 129 12.98 20.93 -7.81
N ILE A 130 13.46 20.10 -6.89
CA ILE A 130 13.48 18.64 -6.99
C ILE A 130 12.49 18.00 -6.01
N GLY A 131 11.62 17.14 -6.53
CA GLY A 131 10.61 16.44 -5.75
C GLY A 131 9.28 17.19 -5.65
N PRO A 132 8.28 16.62 -4.96
CA PRO A 132 6.96 17.21 -4.87
C PRO A 132 7.00 18.52 -4.06
N LYS A 133 6.25 19.52 -4.51
CA LYS A 133 6.05 20.77 -3.78
C LYS A 133 4.89 20.64 -2.81
N CYS A 134 4.93 21.42 -1.73
CA CYS A 134 3.77 21.58 -0.86
C CYS A 134 2.61 22.13 -1.69
N ASN A 135 1.44 21.51 -1.61
CA ASN A 135 0.23 21.96 -2.30
C ASN A 135 -0.52 23.08 -1.55
N ASN A 136 0.05 23.65 -0.49
CA ASN A 136 -0.56 24.80 0.17
C ASN A 136 -0.33 26.07 -0.65
N VAL A 137 -1.31 26.97 -0.66
CA VAL A 137 -1.26 28.23 -1.41
C VAL A 137 -0.02 29.02 -1.00
N ASN A 138 0.72 29.54 -1.98
CA ASN A 138 1.96 30.32 -1.79
C ASN A 138 3.11 29.58 -1.06
N CYS A 139 3.06 28.26 -0.89
CA CYS A 139 4.14 27.51 -0.26
C CYS A 139 5.12 26.90 -1.28
N GLN A 140 6.41 27.28 -1.21
CA GLN A 140 7.47 26.72 -2.06
C GLN A 140 8.33 25.66 -1.36
N LYS A 141 7.95 25.25 -0.15
CA LYS A 141 8.67 24.21 0.59
C LYS A 141 8.41 22.84 -0.05
N ARG A 142 9.40 21.96 0.03
CA ARG A 142 9.26 20.57 -0.41
C ARG A 142 8.18 19.86 0.41
N ALA A 143 7.35 19.08 -0.27
CA ALA A 143 6.42 18.17 0.38
C ALA A 143 7.18 16.96 0.93
N LEU A 144 7.01 16.73 2.23
CA LEU A 144 7.62 15.63 2.97
C LEU A 144 6.58 14.77 3.70
N TYR A 145 5.37 15.31 3.87
CA TYR A 145 4.27 14.70 4.59
C TYR A 145 3.12 14.43 3.63
N GLY A 146 2.41 13.34 3.85
CA GLY A 146 1.20 13.00 3.09
C GLY A 146 0.32 12.04 3.85
N ILE A 147 -0.88 11.83 3.32
CA ILE A 147 -1.81 10.82 3.82
C ILE A 147 -1.20 9.43 3.57
N PRO A 148 -1.18 8.53 4.56
CA PRO A 148 -0.71 7.15 4.39
C PRO A 148 -1.33 6.48 3.16
N GLY A 149 -0.51 5.83 2.34
CA GLY A 149 -0.90 5.26 1.04
C GLY A 149 -0.76 6.21 -0.15
N TYR A 150 -0.67 7.53 0.08
CA TYR A 150 -0.62 8.54 -0.96
C TYR A 150 0.76 9.20 -1.08
N LYS A 151 0.99 9.87 -2.21
CA LYS A 151 2.19 10.69 -2.42
C LYS A 151 2.20 11.87 -1.44
N MET A 152 3.39 12.23 -0.97
CA MET A 152 3.61 13.40 -0.11
C MET A 152 3.13 14.68 -0.81
N SER A 153 2.38 15.50 -0.09
CA SER A 153 1.73 16.72 -0.60
C SER A 153 1.93 17.96 0.30
N ARG A 154 2.31 17.80 1.56
CA ARG A 154 2.49 18.90 2.53
C ARG A 154 3.92 19.00 3.05
N CYS A 155 4.35 20.22 3.37
CA CYS A 155 5.60 20.46 4.10
C CYS A 155 5.39 20.33 5.62
N PHE A 156 6.45 20.46 6.42
CA PHE A 156 6.37 20.34 7.88
C PHE A 156 5.39 21.33 8.54
N ILE A 157 5.30 22.56 8.05
CA ILE A 157 4.43 23.60 8.64
C ILE A 157 2.98 23.42 8.21
N HIS A 158 2.75 22.91 6.99
CA HIS A 158 1.41 22.74 6.42
C HIS A 158 0.94 21.29 6.50
N LYS A 159 1.60 20.42 7.27
CA LYS A 159 1.16 19.05 7.41
C LYS A 159 -0.13 19.04 8.23
N ASP A 160 -1.13 18.36 7.69
CA ASP A 160 -2.36 18.14 8.40
C ASP A 160 -2.14 17.04 9.45
N LYS A 161 -3.00 16.99 10.47
CA LYS A 161 -3.00 15.86 11.41
C LYS A 161 -3.26 14.55 10.63
N GLY A 162 -2.66 13.46 11.10
CA GLY A 162 -2.68 12.16 10.43
C GLY A 162 -1.71 12.02 9.24
N MET A 163 -1.10 13.11 8.76
CA MET A 163 -0.06 12.99 7.72
C MET A 163 1.28 12.52 8.29
N ILE A 164 1.90 11.57 7.59
CA ILE A 164 3.19 10.99 7.97
C ILE A 164 4.26 11.30 6.92
N SER A 165 5.53 11.23 7.34
CA SER A 165 6.65 11.19 6.41
C SER A 165 6.67 9.86 5.66
N HIS A 166 7.23 9.84 4.45
CA HIS A 166 7.31 8.61 3.64
C HIS A 166 5.93 7.91 3.46
N SER A 167 4.90 8.71 3.23
CA SER A 167 3.50 8.29 3.31
C SER A 167 3.09 7.14 2.39
N SER A 168 3.82 6.88 1.30
CA SER A 168 3.55 5.77 0.37
C SER A 168 4.52 4.58 0.53
N ARG A 169 5.28 4.53 1.63
CA ARG A 169 6.32 3.50 1.81
C ARG A 169 5.70 2.16 2.17
N LEU A 170 6.15 1.10 1.51
CA LEU A 170 5.78 -0.28 1.84
C LEU A 170 6.64 -0.82 2.99
N CYS A 171 6.16 -1.88 3.62
CA CYS A 171 6.88 -2.63 4.64
C CYS A 171 8.28 -3.04 4.14
N MET A 172 9.29 -2.94 5.01
CA MET A 172 10.67 -3.30 4.68
C MET A 172 10.96 -4.81 4.70
N ILE A 173 9.99 -5.65 5.10
CA ILE A 173 10.15 -7.11 5.01
C ILE A 173 10.11 -7.52 3.54
N SER A 174 11.04 -8.38 3.13
CA SER A 174 11.03 -8.97 1.79
C SER A 174 9.66 -9.55 1.47
N ASP A 175 9.18 -9.34 0.24
CA ASP A 175 7.90 -9.88 -0.25
C ASP A 175 6.63 -9.29 0.40
N CYS A 176 6.75 -8.42 1.40
CA CYS A 176 5.62 -7.73 1.99
C CYS A 176 5.24 -6.47 1.20
N LYS A 177 4.08 -6.51 0.53
CA LYS A 177 3.54 -5.36 -0.24
C LYS A 177 2.58 -4.47 0.56
N LYS A 178 2.41 -4.71 1.87
CA LYS A 178 1.57 -3.88 2.74
C LYS A 178 2.22 -2.52 2.99
N LEU A 179 1.38 -1.50 3.24
CA LEU A 179 1.84 -0.17 3.63
C LEU A 179 2.57 -0.24 4.98
N ALA A 180 3.67 0.50 5.12
CA ALA A 180 4.32 0.67 6.41
C ALA A 180 3.58 1.77 7.20
N THR A 181 3.14 1.42 8.40
CA THR A 181 2.42 2.31 9.33
C THR A 181 3.12 2.45 10.68
N HIS A 182 3.98 1.49 11.02
CA HIS A 182 4.67 1.42 12.31
C HIS A 182 6.17 1.72 12.19
N GLY A 183 6.73 2.34 13.23
CA GLY A 183 8.17 2.57 13.37
C GLY A 183 8.51 3.46 14.55
N LEU A 184 9.79 3.80 14.69
CA LEU A 184 10.26 4.71 15.75
C LEU A 184 9.92 6.17 15.45
N SER A 185 10.27 6.61 14.24
CA SER A 185 10.07 8.00 13.79
C SER A 185 9.58 8.10 12.35
N ASN A 186 9.74 7.02 11.58
CA ASN A 186 9.27 6.90 10.22
C ASN A 186 8.64 5.52 10.02
N PRO A 187 7.65 5.38 9.13
CA PRO A 187 7.05 4.09 8.84
C PRO A 187 8.10 3.16 8.22
N THR A 188 8.25 1.97 8.79
CA THR A 188 9.17 0.93 8.31
C THR A 188 8.53 -0.45 8.24
N ARG A 189 7.53 -0.72 9.08
CA ARG A 189 6.82 -2.00 9.18
C ARG A 189 5.31 -1.80 9.06
N CYS A 190 4.60 -2.85 8.65
CA CYS A 190 3.14 -2.90 8.73
C CYS A 190 2.70 -3.48 10.08
N GLU A 191 1.40 -3.45 10.35
CA GLU A 191 0.73 -4.02 11.54
C GLU A 191 1.06 -5.50 11.85
N LYS A 192 1.47 -6.29 10.84
CA LYS A 192 1.82 -7.72 11.02
C LYS A 192 3.31 -7.94 11.28
N HIS A 193 4.13 -6.91 11.05
CA HIS A 193 5.59 -7.02 11.07
C HIS A 193 6.25 -5.99 11.98
N PHE A 194 5.46 -5.31 12.83
CA PHE A 194 6.01 -4.40 13.84
C PHE A 194 6.58 -5.17 15.02
N THR A 195 7.43 -4.51 15.78
CA THR A 195 8.03 -5.03 17.02
C THR A 195 7.60 -4.12 18.17
N ASP A 196 7.64 -4.60 19.41
CA ASP A 196 7.12 -3.89 20.60
C ASP A 196 7.62 -2.44 20.77
N ASN A 197 8.84 -2.14 20.31
CA ASN A 197 9.41 -0.80 20.39
C ASN A 197 8.88 0.18 19.31
N MET A 198 8.07 -0.28 18.36
CA MET A 198 7.52 0.54 17.29
C MET A 198 6.13 1.05 17.65
N VAL A 199 5.90 2.33 17.37
CA VAL A 199 4.58 2.94 17.56
C VAL A 199 3.83 3.00 16.24
N ASP A 200 2.50 2.99 16.31
CA ASP A 200 1.67 3.36 15.18
C ASP A 200 1.83 4.87 14.90
N LEU A 201 2.33 5.20 13.72
CA LEU A 201 2.55 6.60 13.31
C LEU A 201 1.33 7.20 12.59
N VAL A 202 0.31 6.39 12.34
CA VAL A 202 -0.80 6.65 11.42
C VAL A 202 -2.13 6.78 12.17
N GLN A 203 -2.52 5.77 12.96
CA GLN A 203 -3.84 5.75 13.57
C GLN A 203 -3.87 6.53 14.90
N LYS A 204 -4.97 7.24 15.17
CA LYS A 204 -5.22 8.01 16.40
C LYS A 204 -6.71 8.01 16.75
N ILE A 205 -7.02 8.28 18.02
CA ILE A 205 -8.39 8.32 18.53
C ILE A 205 -9.13 9.57 18.01
N CYS A 206 -10.23 9.35 17.29
CA CYS A 206 -11.09 10.40 16.75
C CYS A 206 -11.76 11.19 17.88
N SER A 207 -11.68 12.52 17.82
CA SER A 207 -12.27 13.40 18.83
C SER A 207 -13.80 13.39 18.85
N ASN A 208 -14.45 12.88 17.79
CA ASN A 208 -15.90 12.86 17.66
C ASN A 208 -16.51 11.50 18.01
N CYS A 209 -16.01 10.41 17.41
CA CYS A 209 -16.56 9.06 17.64
C CYS A 209 -15.73 8.22 18.63
N GLY A 210 -14.56 8.68 19.05
CA GLY A 210 -13.68 7.94 19.97
C GLY A 210 -13.00 6.72 19.36
N LEU A 211 -13.12 6.49 18.04
CA LEU A 211 -12.55 5.32 17.36
C LEU A 211 -11.13 5.59 16.84
N LEU A 212 -10.30 4.55 16.83
CA LEU A 212 -8.93 4.59 16.29
C LEU A 212 -8.97 4.63 14.75
N ASP A 213 -8.49 5.73 14.14
CA ASP A 213 -8.49 5.92 12.68
C ASP A 213 -7.41 6.92 12.22
N ILE A 214 -7.24 7.10 10.92
CA ILE A 214 -6.43 8.17 10.32
C ILE A 214 -7.22 9.48 10.44
N LEU A 215 -6.82 10.31 11.40
CA LEU A 215 -7.49 11.58 11.64
C LEU A 215 -7.11 12.65 10.63
N LEU A 216 -8.06 13.49 10.30
CA LEU A 216 -7.88 14.68 9.48
C LEU A 216 -7.50 15.89 10.36
N GLN A 217 -7.41 17.05 9.72
CA GLN A 217 -6.94 18.29 10.36
C GLN A 217 -7.78 18.70 11.59
N ASP A 218 -9.07 18.38 11.59
CA ASP A 218 -10.04 18.65 12.65
C ASP A 218 -10.01 17.63 13.81
N GLN A 219 -9.05 16.68 13.81
CA GLN A 219 -8.96 15.56 14.76
C GLN A 219 -10.08 14.54 14.65
N LYS A 220 -10.82 14.56 13.55
CA LYS A 220 -11.90 13.60 13.29
C LYS A 220 -11.46 12.61 12.22
N CYS A 221 -12.01 11.40 12.25
CA CYS A 221 -11.85 10.45 11.14
C CYS A 221 -12.54 11.00 9.88
N ALA A 222 -12.26 10.39 8.72
CA ALA A 222 -12.82 10.86 7.45
C ALA A 222 -14.36 10.92 7.44
N GLU A 223 -15.03 10.05 8.20
CA GLU A 223 -16.49 10.03 8.27
C GLU A 223 -17.05 11.12 9.19
N CYS A 224 -16.41 11.34 10.34
CA CYS A 224 -16.80 12.36 11.31
C CYS A 224 -16.42 13.78 10.89
N SER A 225 -15.50 13.92 9.93
CA SER A 225 -15.04 15.21 9.45
C SER A 225 -16.01 15.83 8.45
N THR A 226 -16.13 17.16 8.51
CA THR A 226 -16.84 17.95 7.50
C THR A 226 -16.01 18.16 6.22
N TYR A 227 -14.76 17.67 6.19
CA TYR A 227 -13.84 17.83 5.06
C TYR A 227 -14.12 16.84 3.92
N ALA A 228 -14.97 17.25 2.97
CA ALA A 228 -15.52 16.42 1.90
C ALA A 228 -14.48 15.75 0.98
N GLU A 229 -13.32 16.38 0.72
CA GLU A 229 -12.29 15.83 -0.18
C GLU A 229 -11.55 14.60 0.41
N ALA A 230 -11.70 14.34 1.71
CA ALA A 230 -11.06 13.21 2.39
C ALA A 230 -11.91 11.93 2.41
N LYS A 231 -13.25 12.02 2.27
CA LYS A 231 -14.16 10.87 2.29
C LYS A 231 -13.87 9.84 1.19
N THR A 232 -13.25 10.23 0.09
CA THR A 232 -12.94 9.38 -1.07
C THR A 232 -11.58 8.65 -0.99
N ARG A 233 -10.79 8.85 0.07
CA ARG A 233 -9.35 8.50 0.08
C ARG A 233 -8.89 7.50 1.13
N VAL A 234 -9.75 6.87 1.91
CA VAL A 234 -9.29 5.84 2.87
C VAL A 234 -9.86 4.48 2.46
N ARG A 235 -9.04 3.68 1.78
CA ARG A 235 -9.35 2.29 1.44
C ARG A 235 -9.27 1.44 2.73
N LEU A 236 -10.28 0.63 3.01
CA LEU A 236 -10.43 -0.24 4.19
C LEU A 236 -10.76 0.45 5.53
N SER A 237 -11.10 1.75 5.56
CA SER A 237 -11.43 2.45 6.82
C SER A 237 -12.57 1.77 7.60
N LYS A 238 -13.59 1.28 6.88
CA LYS A 238 -14.78 0.64 7.47
C LYS A 238 -14.49 -0.75 8.02
N GLN A 239 -13.66 -1.54 7.34
CA GLN A 239 -13.22 -2.83 7.86
C GLN A 239 -12.28 -2.68 9.07
N LEU A 240 -11.36 -1.71 9.03
CA LEU A 240 -10.51 -1.37 10.19
C LEU A 240 -11.33 -0.92 11.39
N ARG A 241 -12.42 -0.18 11.16
CA ARG A 241 -13.37 0.22 12.19
C ARG A 241 -14.04 -1.00 12.84
N VAL A 242 -14.52 -1.96 12.05
CA VAL A 242 -15.11 -3.20 12.57
C VAL A 242 -14.06 -4.00 13.34
N LYS A 243 -12.82 -4.10 12.83
CA LYS A 243 -11.70 -4.73 13.53
C LYS A 243 -11.50 -4.13 14.92
N TYR A 244 -11.46 -2.81 15.03
CA TYR A 244 -11.32 -2.12 16.32
C TYR A 244 -12.48 -2.42 17.28
N ILE A 245 -13.72 -2.50 16.77
CA ILE A 245 -14.87 -2.92 17.59
C ILE A 245 -14.68 -4.34 18.13
N LEU A 246 -14.20 -5.27 17.32
CA LEU A 246 -13.92 -6.64 17.76
C LEU A 246 -12.80 -6.68 18.80
N ASP A 247 -11.66 -6.02 18.51
CA ASP A 247 -10.48 -5.99 19.37
C ASP A 247 -10.81 -5.39 20.77
N GLU A 248 -11.51 -4.24 20.83
CA GLU A 248 -11.89 -3.59 22.10
C GLU A 248 -12.88 -4.43 22.93
N ASN A 249 -13.68 -5.28 22.29
CA ASN A 249 -14.64 -6.16 22.96
C ASN A 249 -14.08 -7.58 23.17
N ASN A 250 -12.77 -7.78 22.94
CA ASN A 250 -12.08 -9.06 23.07
C ASN A 250 -12.74 -10.19 22.25
N ILE A 251 -13.31 -9.86 21.08
CA ILE A 251 -13.85 -10.85 20.15
C ILE A 251 -12.71 -11.33 19.27
N LEU A 252 -12.29 -12.58 19.50
CA LEU A 252 -11.22 -13.22 18.74
C LEU A 252 -11.71 -13.63 17.35
N TYR A 253 -10.85 -13.49 16.34
CA TYR A 253 -11.09 -13.93 14.96
C TYR A 253 -9.87 -14.69 14.45
N GLU A 254 -10.09 -15.80 13.76
CA GLU A 254 -9.03 -16.66 13.21
C GLU A 254 -8.51 -16.16 11.86
N ALA A 255 -9.34 -15.42 11.12
CA ALA A 255 -8.99 -14.85 9.82
C ALA A 255 -9.52 -13.41 9.67
N TYR A 256 -8.71 -12.57 9.01
CA TYR A 256 -9.03 -11.18 8.68
C TYR A 256 -8.39 -10.79 7.34
N ASP A 257 -9.22 -10.43 6.35
CA ASP A 257 -8.84 -10.15 4.95
C ASP A 257 -7.80 -11.16 4.40
N SER A 258 -8.06 -12.45 4.65
CA SER A 258 -7.18 -13.56 4.27
C SER A 258 -7.94 -14.65 3.54
N ILE A 259 -7.23 -15.41 2.69
CA ILE A 259 -7.83 -16.54 1.97
C ILE A 259 -8.14 -17.63 2.99
N VAL A 260 -9.34 -18.20 2.90
CA VAL A 260 -9.76 -19.36 3.70
C VAL A 260 -9.59 -20.65 2.91
N GLY A 261 -9.14 -21.72 3.60
CA GLY A 261 -8.78 -23.01 3.02
C GLY A 261 -7.42 -23.02 2.31
N ASP A 262 -7.09 -24.14 1.67
CA ASP A 262 -5.75 -24.44 1.12
C ASP A 262 -5.35 -23.59 -0.11
N GLY A 263 -6.22 -22.68 -0.55
CA GLY A 263 -6.00 -21.82 -1.72
C GLY A 263 -6.02 -22.53 -3.08
N VAL A 264 -6.15 -23.87 -3.08
CA VAL A 264 -6.22 -24.73 -4.28
C VAL A 264 -7.64 -24.80 -4.82
N CYS A 265 -8.65 -24.93 -3.94
CA CYS A 265 -10.06 -25.09 -4.33
C CYS A 265 -10.89 -23.80 -4.27
N SER A 266 -10.50 -22.82 -3.43
CA SER A 266 -11.18 -21.52 -3.30
C SER A 266 -10.15 -20.41 -3.01
N LYS A 267 -10.32 -19.24 -3.63
CA LYS A 267 -9.50 -18.02 -3.36
C LYS A 267 -10.29 -16.95 -2.61
N LYS A 268 -11.35 -17.35 -1.91
CA LYS A 268 -12.29 -16.41 -1.27
C LYS A 268 -11.68 -15.81 -0.01
N ARG A 269 -11.96 -14.54 0.22
CA ARG A 269 -11.45 -13.74 1.34
C ARG A 269 -12.64 -13.12 2.08
N PRO A 270 -13.20 -13.80 3.08
CA PRO A 270 -14.13 -13.15 3.99
C PRO A 270 -13.43 -12.04 4.78
N ASP A 271 -14.19 -11.01 5.19
CA ASP A 271 -13.63 -9.89 5.94
C ASP A 271 -13.17 -10.33 7.32
N PHE A 272 -14.01 -11.05 8.08
CA PHE A 272 -13.65 -11.69 9.34
C PHE A 272 -14.23 -13.10 9.44
N VAL A 273 -13.47 -14.01 10.06
CA VAL A 273 -13.96 -15.34 10.48
C VAL A 273 -13.71 -15.49 11.97
N ILE A 274 -14.77 -15.74 12.72
CA ILE A 274 -14.77 -15.95 14.16
C ILE A 274 -15.03 -17.43 14.42
N ASP A 275 -14.20 -18.03 15.27
CA ASP A 275 -14.38 -19.40 15.74
C ASP A 275 -15.34 -19.42 16.94
N ALA A 276 -16.43 -20.18 16.82
CA ALA A 276 -17.39 -20.41 17.89
C ALA A 276 -17.40 -21.87 18.35
N ASP A 277 -16.29 -22.59 18.13
CA ASP A 277 -15.99 -23.99 18.43
C ASP A 277 -16.86 -25.01 17.66
N THR A 278 -18.17 -24.81 17.68
CA THR A 278 -19.21 -25.63 17.05
C THR A 278 -19.51 -25.23 15.61
N HIS A 279 -19.25 -23.98 15.26
CA HIS A 279 -19.53 -23.38 13.97
C HIS A 279 -18.62 -22.15 13.77
N LYS A 280 -18.59 -21.58 12.56
CA LYS A 280 -17.93 -20.29 12.30
C LYS A 280 -18.94 -19.17 12.14
N VAL A 281 -18.55 -17.96 12.54
CA VAL A 281 -19.28 -16.73 12.22
C VAL A 281 -18.45 -15.91 11.24
N VAL A 282 -18.95 -15.74 10.02
CA VAL A 282 -18.37 -14.88 9.00
C VAL A 282 -19.03 -13.51 9.07
N LEU A 283 -18.25 -12.46 9.37
CA LEU A 283 -18.72 -11.09 9.36
C LEU A 283 -18.22 -10.39 8.09
N GLU A 284 -19.14 -10.01 7.20
CA GLU A 284 -18.87 -9.26 5.96
C GLU A 284 -19.29 -7.80 6.15
N VAL A 285 -18.40 -6.88 5.79
CA VAL A 285 -18.63 -5.44 5.88
C VAL A 285 -19.11 -4.93 4.52
N ASP A 286 -20.43 -4.79 4.37
CA ASP A 286 -21.06 -4.36 3.11
C ASP A 286 -21.05 -2.83 3.00
N GLU A 287 -20.12 -2.30 2.20
CA GLU A 287 -19.90 -0.85 2.03
C GLU A 287 -20.86 -0.17 1.03
N TYR A 288 -21.76 -0.89 0.34
CA TYR A 288 -22.52 -0.30 -0.78
C TYR A 288 -23.99 -0.72 -0.94
N GLN A 289 -24.59 -1.45 0.00
CA GLN A 289 -25.97 -1.96 -0.10
C GLN A 289 -26.19 -2.70 -1.43
N HIS A 290 -25.96 -4.01 -1.43
CA HIS A 290 -26.21 -4.88 -2.59
C HIS A 290 -27.48 -4.47 -3.36
N LYS A 291 -27.31 -3.93 -4.58
CA LYS A 291 -28.44 -3.65 -5.47
C LYS A 291 -29.09 -4.99 -5.83
N LYS A 292 -30.42 -5.09 -5.70
CA LYS A 292 -31.21 -6.29 -6.05
C LYS A 292 -30.90 -6.73 -7.49
N GLY A 293 -30.03 -7.74 -7.65
CA GLY A 293 -29.63 -8.25 -8.96
C GLY A 293 -28.53 -9.31 -8.96
N GLU A 294 -27.70 -9.42 -7.92
CA GLU A 294 -26.51 -10.32 -7.89
C GLU A 294 -26.69 -11.60 -7.05
N TYR A 295 -27.93 -11.93 -6.66
CA TYR A 295 -28.23 -12.95 -5.65
C TYR A 295 -27.64 -14.35 -5.92
N ASN A 296 -27.64 -14.83 -7.17
CA ASN A 296 -27.18 -16.19 -7.47
C ASN A 296 -25.65 -16.36 -7.34
N CYS A 297 -24.87 -15.34 -7.68
CA CYS A 297 -23.40 -15.39 -7.58
C CYS A 297 -22.92 -15.27 -6.13
N GLU A 298 -23.65 -14.50 -5.31
CA GLU A 298 -23.34 -14.30 -3.89
C GLU A 298 -23.67 -15.54 -3.04
N VAL A 299 -24.79 -16.23 -3.29
CA VAL A 299 -25.10 -17.50 -2.62
C VAL A 299 -24.03 -18.56 -2.93
N LYS A 300 -23.60 -18.64 -4.19
CA LYS A 300 -22.49 -19.52 -4.58
C LYS A 300 -21.18 -19.13 -3.87
N ARG A 301 -20.87 -17.84 -3.77
CA ARG A 301 -19.68 -17.36 -3.04
C ARG A 301 -19.74 -17.76 -1.56
N MET A 302 -20.89 -17.64 -0.90
CA MET A 302 -21.05 -18.03 0.50
C MET A 302 -20.85 -19.53 0.67
N TRP A 303 -21.45 -20.36 -0.20
CA TRP A 303 -21.21 -21.80 -0.21
C TRP A 303 -19.74 -22.16 -0.42
N ASP A 304 -19.04 -21.50 -1.36
CA ASP A 304 -17.59 -21.72 -1.55
C ASP A 304 -16.79 -21.45 -0.26
N ILE A 305 -17.21 -20.47 0.55
CA ILE A 305 -16.60 -20.16 1.84
C ILE A 305 -16.93 -21.24 2.87
N VAL A 306 -18.19 -21.65 3.00
CA VAL A 306 -18.60 -22.72 3.93
C VAL A 306 -17.83 -24.00 3.63
N GLN A 307 -17.73 -24.40 2.36
CA GLN A 307 -16.98 -25.58 1.94
C GLN A 307 -15.49 -25.46 2.25
N ALA A 308 -14.91 -24.26 2.14
CA ALA A 308 -13.51 -24.03 2.48
C ALA A 308 -13.25 -24.02 4.00
N LEU A 309 -14.23 -23.65 4.82
CA LEU A 309 -14.15 -23.68 6.28
C LEU A 309 -14.44 -25.07 6.86
N GLY A 310 -15.23 -25.89 6.17
CA GLY A 310 -15.46 -27.31 6.51
C GLY A 310 -16.37 -27.56 7.71
N ILE A 311 -17.07 -26.54 8.22
CA ILE A 311 -17.95 -26.58 9.39
C ILE A 311 -19.15 -25.64 9.18
N PRO A 312 -20.33 -25.86 9.83
CA PRO A 312 -21.46 -24.95 9.70
C PRO A 312 -21.06 -23.48 9.92
N THR A 313 -21.62 -22.57 9.11
CA THR A 313 -21.16 -21.18 9.07
C THR A 313 -22.33 -20.19 9.04
N LEU A 314 -22.39 -19.31 10.03
CA LEU A 314 -23.34 -18.21 10.08
C LEU A 314 -22.72 -16.97 9.43
N PHE A 315 -23.46 -16.28 8.56
CA PHE A 315 -23.03 -15.03 7.93
C PHE A 315 -23.75 -13.84 8.56
N ILE A 316 -23.00 -12.83 8.99
CA ILE A 316 -23.50 -11.53 9.37
C ILE A 316 -23.01 -10.52 8.33
N ARG A 317 -23.94 -9.85 7.65
CA ARG A 317 -23.63 -8.72 6.78
C ARG A 317 -23.90 -7.43 7.53
N TYR A 318 -22.83 -6.73 7.87
CA TYR A 318 -22.88 -5.47 8.58
C TYR A 318 -22.61 -4.32 7.61
N ASN A 319 -23.61 -3.47 7.41
CA ASN A 319 -23.44 -2.23 6.68
C ASN A 319 -23.27 -1.07 7.68
N PRO A 320 -22.10 -0.41 7.77
CA PRO A 320 -21.93 0.71 8.68
C PRO A 320 -22.60 2.02 8.21
N ASP A 321 -23.02 2.12 6.95
CA ASP A 321 -23.55 3.35 6.34
C ASP A 321 -25.05 3.57 6.60
N SER A 322 -25.45 4.85 6.58
CA SER A 322 -26.86 5.27 6.55
C SER A 322 -27.61 4.56 5.42
N TYR A 323 -28.84 4.12 5.70
CA TYR A 323 -29.65 3.38 4.74
C TYR A 323 -31.07 3.89 4.65
N MET A 324 -31.72 3.63 3.52
CA MET A 324 -33.12 3.97 3.30
C MET A 324 -34.00 2.81 3.77
N PHE A 325 -34.88 3.07 4.72
CA PHE A 325 -35.87 2.11 5.18
C PHE A 325 -37.28 2.71 5.08
N ASN A 326 -38.15 2.08 4.30
CA ASN A 326 -39.53 2.55 4.06
C ASN A 326 -39.61 4.02 3.63
N GLY A 327 -38.66 4.48 2.81
CA GLY A 327 -38.62 5.88 2.33
C GLY A 327 -38.08 6.90 3.33
N ILE A 328 -37.70 6.46 4.54
CA ILE A 328 -37.04 7.29 5.55
C ILE A 328 -35.54 6.97 5.54
N THR A 329 -34.70 8.01 5.43
CA THR A 329 -33.27 7.87 5.66
C THR A 329 -33.05 7.58 7.14
N LYS A 330 -32.67 6.36 7.48
CA LYS A 330 -32.11 6.07 8.80
C LYS A 330 -30.65 6.49 8.79
N ASP A 331 -30.39 7.62 9.44
CA ASP A 331 -29.03 8.03 9.76
C ASP A 331 -28.44 6.99 10.71
N SER A 332 -27.19 6.61 10.47
CA SER A 332 -26.53 5.59 11.27
C SER A 332 -26.09 6.23 12.59
N ASN A 333 -26.95 6.21 13.62
CA ASN A 333 -26.47 6.47 14.97
C ASN A 333 -25.43 5.40 15.31
N ASP A 334 -24.17 5.80 15.20
CA ASP A 334 -22.98 4.98 15.28
C ASP A 334 -22.95 4.07 16.50
N ARG A 335 -23.43 4.60 17.63
CA ARG A 335 -23.47 3.94 18.93
C ARG A 335 -24.51 2.82 18.96
N GLU A 336 -25.71 3.08 18.47
CA GLU A 336 -26.80 2.09 18.42
C GLU A 336 -26.42 0.96 17.48
N ARG A 337 -25.86 1.27 16.31
CA ARG A 337 -25.43 0.24 15.34
C ARG A 337 -24.26 -0.59 15.83
N LYS A 338 -23.34 0.01 16.61
CA LYS A 338 -22.28 -0.73 17.30
C LYS A 338 -22.90 -1.71 18.30
N GLN A 339 -23.88 -1.28 19.08
CA GLN A 339 -24.57 -2.15 20.04
C GLN A 339 -25.32 -3.28 19.35
N GLU A 340 -26.04 -2.99 18.25
CA GLU A 340 -26.70 -4.00 17.43
C GLU A 340 -25.72 -5.04 16.88
N LEU A 341 -24.58 -4.60 16.31
CA LEU A 341 -23.54 -5.51 15.84
C LEU A 341 -23.01 -6.40 16.95
N LEU A 342 -22.70 -5.84 18.13
CA LEU A 342 -22.19 -6.59 19.27
C LEU A 342 -23.22 -7.58 19.81
N MET A 343 -24.50 -7.20 19.87
CA MET A 343 -25.59 -8.11 20.26
C MET A 343 -25.71 -9.26 19.27
N CYS A 344 -25.78 -8.98 17.97
CA CYS A 344 -25.91 -10.02 16.96
C CYS A 344 -24.68 -10.93 16.88
N LEU A 345 -23.47 -10.41 17.07
CA LEU A 345 -22.26 -11.22 17.16
C LEU A 345 -22.30 -12.13 18.40
N SER A 346 -22.64 -11.57 19.57
CA SER A 346 -22.77 -12.37 20.80
C SER A 346 -23.79 -13.51 20.62
N ASP A 347 -24.94 -13.20 20.02
CA ASP A 347 -25.99 -14.20 19.81
C ASP A 347 -25.58 -15.26 18.79
N ALA A 348 -24.95 -14.86 17.68
CA ALA A 348 -24.46 -15.80 16.67
C ALA A 348 -23.39 -16.74 17.24
N ILE A 349 -22.39 -16.19 17.95
CA ILE A 349 -21.32 -16.99 18.56
C ILE A 349 -21.89 -18.01 19.57
N LYS A 350 -22.93 -17.65 20.32
CA LYS A 350 -23.53 -18.55 21.33
C LYS A 350 -24.56 -19.53 20.78
N SER A 351 -25.13 -19.27 19.60
CA SER A 351 -26.27 -20.01 19.07
C SER A 351 -25.87 -20.85 17.87
N PRO A 352 -25.47 -22.12 18.06
CA PRO A 352 -25.16 -23.00 16.93
C PRO A 352 -26.40 -23.24 16.06
N PRO A 353 -26.23 -23.46 14.75
CA PRO A 353 -27.35 -23.79 13.88
C PRO A 353 -27.98 -25.13 14.29
N ALA A 354 -29.30 -25.13 14.50
CA ALA A 354 -30.04 -26.29 15.03
C ALA A 354 -30.43 -27.29 13.95
N GLU A 355 -30.52 -26.85 12.69
CA GLU A 355 -30.93 -27.65 11.53
C GLU A 355 -29.99 -27.41 10.34
N GLU A 356 -29.89 -28.37 9.42
CA GLU A 356 -29.06 -28.25 8.20
C GLU A 356 -29.45 -27.03 7.33
N SER A 357 -30.74 -26.67 7.33
CA SER A 357 -31.27 -25.48 6.66
C SER A 357 -30.68 -24.17 7.22
N GLN A 358 -30.14 -24.20 8.45
CA GLN A 358 -29.53 -23.06 9.13
C GLN A 358 -28.01 -23.03 8.99
N PHE A 359 -27.39 -24.02 8.34
CA PHE A 359 -25.94 -24.08 8.12
C PHE A 359 -25.43 -22.93 7.24
N LEU A 360 -26.35 -22.29 6.49
CA LEU A 360 -26.14 -21.01 5.81
C LEU A 360 -27.25 -20.03 6.21
N ARG A 361 -27.06 -19.34 7.34
CA ARG A 361 -27.94 -18.25 7.79
C ARG A 361 -27.28 -16.90 7.50
N VAL A 362 -28.01 -15.96 6.89
CA VAL A 362 -27.52 -14.61 6.61
C VAL A 362 -28.33 -13.60 7.41
N VAL A 363 -27.67 -12.84 8.28
CA VAL A 363 -28.28 -11.73 9.03
C VAL A 363 -27.83 -10.41 8.41
N TYR A 364 -28.77 -9.63 7.90
CA TYR A 364 -28.49 -8.30 7.37
C TYR A 364 -28.73 -7.26 8.46
N LEU A 365 -27.67 -6.61 8.93
CA LEU A 365 -27.77 -5.49 9.88
C LEU A 365 -28.07 -4.17 9.17
N SER A 366 -28.94 -4.19 8.17
CA SER A 366 -29.40 -3.05 7.38
C SER A 366 -30.93 -3.00 7.21
N MET A 367 -31.64 -4.02 7.69
CA MET A 367 -33.10 -4.11 7.73
C MET A 367 -33.43 -4.91 8.99
N MET A 368 -34.42 -4.49 9.78
CA MET A 368 -34.84 -5.25 10.97
C MET A 368 -35.58 -6.55 10.61
N ASP A 369 -35.07 -7.34 9.68
CA ASP A 369 -35.64 -8.64 9.30
C ASP A 369 -34.52 -9.68 9.12
N THR A 370 -34.53 -10.70 9.97
CA THR A 370 -33.82 -11.96 9.72
C THR A 370 -34.44 -12.65 8.50
N ILE A 371 -33.81 -12.56 7.35
CA ILE A 371 -34.17 -13.38 6.19
C ILE A 371 -33.53 -14.75 6.39
N ALA A 372 -34.31 -15.72 6.87
CA ALA A 372 -33.95 -17.13 6.72
C ALA A 372 -34.01 -17.46 5.22
N LEU A 373 -32.84 -17.69 4.60
CA LEU A 373 -32.80 -18.22 3.25
C LEU A 373 -33.22 -19.70 3.31
N SER A 374 -34.49 -19.95 3.04
CA SER A 374 -35.02 -21.30 2.82
C SER A 374 -34.30 -21.94 1.63
N THR A 375 -33.49 -22.96 1.88
CA THR A 375 -32.99 -23.88 0.86
C THR A 375 -34.17 -24.64 0.24
N ARG A 376 -34.33 -24.54 -1.08
CA ARG A 376 -35.02 -25.58 -1.87
C ARG A 376 -33.97 -26.40 -2.59
#